data_AF-A0A2T5K2A6-F1
#
_entry.id   AF-A0A2T5K2A6-F1
#
_cell.length_a   1.000
_cell.length_b   1.000
_cell.length_c   1.000
_cell.angle_alpha   90.00
_cell.angle_beta   90.00
_cell.angle_gamma   90.00
#
_symmetry.space_group_name_H-M   'P 1'
#
loop_
_entity.id
_entity.type
_entity.pdbx_description
1 polymer ?
#
loop_
_entity_poly.entity_id
_entity_poly.type
_entity_poly.pdbx_seq_one_letter_code
_entity_poly.pdbx_strand_id
1 'polypeptide(L)'
;MDLLEELKARVKEFRTDGYPMSIGEIVNLYENDEMVINPNFQRFFRWTQGQKSRLVESFLLGIPTPAIFVYQRSDGVWELVDGLQRISTILEFVGKLKGTQGAVLPPLKLIGTKLLPSLDGIAWEESSQNTKPLPKSLQLDFKRSKSRLKLSRRSQMRTLNLRCFSG
;
A
#
# COMPACT_ATOMS: atom_id res chain seq x y z
N MET A 1 25.58 1.97 32.45
CA MET A 1 25.40 1.27 31.16
C MET A 1 26.08 2.11 30.09
N ASP A 2 26.84 1.47 29.20
CA ASP A 2 27.53 2.10 28.09
C ASP A 2 26.55 2.39 26.92
N LEU A 3 26.74 3.51 26.23
CA LEU A 3 25.91 3.94 25.09
C LEU A 3 25.90 2.86 23.99
N LEU A 4 27.02 2.15 23.82
CA LEU A 4 27.16 1.11 22.82
C LEU A 4 26.26 -0.09 23.12
N GLU A 5 26.11 -0.47 24.38
CA GLU A 5 25.27 -1.58 24.82
C GLU A 5 23.78 -1.21 24.80
N GLU A 6 23.44 0.03 25.18
CA GLU A 6 22.07 0.54 25.01
C GLU A 6 21.67 0.56 23.53
N LEU A 7 22.55 1.03 22.65
CA LEU A 7 22.29 1.07 21.21
C LEU A 7 22.11 -0.33 20.63
N LYS A 8 22.96 -1.30 20.96
CA LYS A 8 22.83 -2.69 20.50
C LYS A 8 21.53 -3.34 20.97
N ALA A 9 21.14 -3.11 22.22
CA ALA A 9 19.88 -3.63 22.77
C ALA A 9 18.67 -3.07 22.02
N ARG A 10 18.64 -1.74 21.79
CA ARG A 10 17.53 -1.07 21.08
C ARG A 10 17.51 -1.41 19.59
N VAL A 11 18.65 -1.53 18.91
CA VAL A 11 18.71 -1.91 17.48
C VAL A 11 18.14 -3.30 17.24
N LYS A 12 18.41 -4.25 18.14
CA LYS A 12 17.84 -5.60 18.08
C LYS A 12 16.33 -5.58 18.30
N GLU A 13 15.86 -4.67 19.15
CA GLU A 13 14.44 -4.43 19.35
C GLU A 13 13.78 -3.92 18.06
N PHE A 14 14.39 -3.01 17.28
CA PHE A 14 13.80 -2.40 16.05
C PHE A 14 14.09 -3.10 14.72
N ARG A 15 14.65 -4.32 14.70
CA ARG A 15 14.85 -5.05 13.44
C ARG A 15 13.50 -5.27 12.76
N THR A 16 13.33 -4.64 11.60
CA THR A 16 12.20 -4.86 10.70
C THR A 16 12.67 -5.81 9.61
N ASP A 17 11.99 -6.94 9.48
CA ASP A 17 12.26 -7.87 8.39
C ASP A 17 11.61 -7.29 7.13
N GLY A 18 12.43 -7.07 6.10
CA GLY A 18 11.98 -6.56 4.80
C GLY A 18 11.62 -7.72 3.88
N TYR A 19 10.35 -7.90 3.56
CA TYR A 19 9.87 -8.93 2.64
C TYR A 19 9.48 -8.29 1.30
N PRO A 20 10.11 -8.65 0.18
CA PRO A 20 9.60 -8.29 -1.14
C PRO A 20 8.35 -9.13 -1.41
N MET A 21 7.23 -8.47 -1.66
CA MET A 21 5.96 -9.12 -1.96
C MET A 21 5.37 -8.52 -3.23
N SER A 22 4.74 -9.35 -4.05
CA SER A 22 4.03 -8.89 -5.25
C SER A 22 2.76 -8.13 -4.86
N ILE A 23 2.33 -7.21 -5.72
CA ILE A 23 1.05 -6.50 -5.54
C ILE A 23 -0.11 -7.51 -5.45
N GLY A 24 -0.09 -8.57 -6.27
CA GLY A 24 -1.10 -9.62 -6.22
C GLY A 24 -1.23 -10.29 -4.85
N GLU A 25 -0.10 -10.62 -4.21
CA GLU A 25 -0.09 -11.20 -2.86
C GLU A 25 -0.65 -10.22 -1.82
N ILE A 26 -0.28 -8.94 -1.89
CA ILE A 26 -0.80 -7.90 -1.01
C ILE A 26 -2.33 -7.78 -1.13
N VAL A 27 -2.84 -7.82 -2.36
CA VAL A 27 -4.28 -7.78 -2.63
C VAL A 27 -4.95 -9.02 -2.03
N ASN A 28 -4.39 -10.22 -2.22
CA ASN A 28 -4.93 -11.45 -1.66
C ASN A 28 -4.99 -11.42 -0.12
N LEU A 29 -3.92 -10.93 0.54
CA LEU A 29 -3.91 -10.78 2.00
C LEU A 29 -5.05 -9.88 2.48
N TYR A 30 -5.33 -8.81 1.75
CA TYR A 30 -6.45 -7.92 2.07
C TYR A 30 -7.82 -8.57 1.78
N GLU A 31 -7.96 -9.32 0.69
CA GLU A 31 -9.21 -10.02 0.35
C GLU A 31 -9.57 -11.11 1.38
N ASN A 32 -8.56 -11.83 1.89
CA ASN A 32 -8.72 -12.87 2.90
C ASN A 32 -8.87 -12.34 4.34
N ASP A 33 -8.93 -11.01 4.52
CA ASP A 33 -8.95 -10.33 5.82
C ASP A 33 -7.70 -10.65 6.71
N GLU A 34 -6.62 -11.11 6.08
CA GLU A 34 -5.29 -11.35 6.69
C GLU A 34 -4.48 -10.05 6.81
N MET A 35 -4.86 -9.01 6.08
CA MET A 35 -4.35 -7.65 6.20
C MET A 35 -5.49 -6.66 6.45
N VAL A 36 -5.42 -5.94 7.57
CA VAL A 36 -6.43 -4.96 7.98
C VAL A 36 -5.90 -3.53 7.91
N ILE A 37 -6.75 -2.65 7.40
CA ILE A 37 -6.50 -1.21 7.34
C ILE A 37 -7.36 -0.55 8.41
N ASN A 38 -6.73 0.07 9.41
CA ASN A 38 -7.48 0.70 10.49
C ASN A 38 -8.27 1.93 9.97
N PRO A 39 -9.60 1.99 10.16
CA PRO A 39 -10.45 3.06 9.63
C PRO A 39 -10.05 4.46 10.13
N ASN A 40 -9.43 4.56 11.30
CA ASN A 40 -9.00 5.83 11.87
C ASN A 40 -7.96 6.54 10.98
N PHE A 41 -7.12 5.78 10.27
CA PHE A 41 -6.13 6.37 9.36
C PHE A 41 -6.78 6.96 8.09
N GLN A 42 -7.98 6.50 7.69
CA GLN A 42 -8.68 7.03 6.51
C GLN A 42 -9.19 8.48 6.70
N ARG A 43 -9.20 8.98 7.94
CA ARG A 43 -9.60 10.37 8.26
C ARG A 43 -8.50 11.38 7.95
N PHE A 44 -7.24 10.95 7.93
CA PHE A 44 -6.09 11.83 7.75
C PHE A 44 -5.60 11.75 6.30
N PHE A 45 -5.98 12.75 5.51
CA PHE A 45 -5.44 13.09 4.18
C PHE A 45 -5.59 12.03 3.07
N ARG A 46 -6.58 12.20 2.18
CA ARG A 46 -6.76 11.36 0.98
C ARG A 46 -5.93 11.89 -0.19
N TRP A 47 -5.19 11.03 -0.86
CA TRP A 47 -4.52 11.39 -2.11
C TRP A 47 -5.49 11.83 -3.20
N THR A 48 -5.09 12.85 -3.96
CA THR A 48 -5.82 13.28 -5.15
C THR A 48 -5.68 12.23 -6.26
N GLN A 49 -6.62 12.22 -7.21
CA GLN A 49 -6.60 11.29 -8.34
C GLN A 49 -5.26 11.34 -9.12
N GLY A 50 -4.63 12.52 -9.21
CA GLY A 50 -3.32 12.68 -9.83
C GLY A 50 -2.17 12.04 -9.05
N GLN A 51 -2.19 12.11 -7.71
CA GLN A 51 -1.21 11.42 -6.87
C GLN A 51 -1.35 9.90 -7.00
N LYS A 52 -2.60 9.41 -6.99
CA LYS A 52 -2.89 7.99 -7.21
C LYS A 52 -2.40 7.51 -8.58
N SER A 53 -2.65 8.30 -9.62
CA SER A 53 -2.22 7.97 -10.99
C SER A 53 -0.70 7.92 -11.14
N ARG A 54 0.04 8.83 -10.49
CA ARG A 54 1.52 8.81 -10.45
C ARG A 54 2.09 7.58 -9.74
N LEU A 55 1.41 7.09 -8.71
CA LEU A 55 1.83 5.85 -8.05
C LEU A 55 1.65 4.64 -8.98
N VAL A 56 0.50 4.56 -9.65
CA VAL A 56 0.24 3.47 -10.62
C VAL A 56 1.23 3.56 -11.78
N GLU A 57 1.50 4.75 -12.30
CA GLU A 57 2.56 5.01 -13.29
C GLU A 57 3.92 4.46 -12.81
N SER A 58 4.29 4.74 -11.55
CA SER A 58 5.55 4.25 -10.99
C SER A 58 5.62 2.71 -10.99
N PHE A 59 4.54 2.02 -10.62
CA PHE A 59 4.50 0.56 -10.63
C PHE A 59 4.54 -0.03 -12.04
N LEU A 60 3.85 0.58 -13.01
CA LEU A 60 3.87 0.16 -14.41
C LEU A 60 5.25 0.36 -15.05
N LEU A 61 5.97 1.41 -14.66
CA LEU A 61 7.34 1.68 -15.12
C LEU A 61 8.41 0.88 -14.35
N GLY A 62 8.03 0.12 -13.31
CA GLY A 62 8.97 -0.61 -12.47
C GLY A 62 9.83 0.28 -11.57
N ILE A 63 9.40 1.53 -11.31
CA ILE A 63 10.08 2.45 -10.42
C ILE A 63 9.86 1.98 -8.97
N PRO A 64 10.94 1.78 -8.18
CA PRO A 64 10.81 1.29 -6.82
C PRO A 64 10.13 2.33 -5.93
N THR A 65 9.02 1.92 -5.29
CA THR A 65 8.34 2.76 -4.29
C THR A 65 8.98 2.58 -2.90
N PRO A 66 8.78 3.55 -1.98
CA PRO A 66 9.17 3.37 -0.58
C PRO A 66 8.53 2.13 0.04
N ALA A 67 9.13 1.63 1.12
CA ALA A 67 8.62 0.44 1.80
C ALA A 67 7.30 0.73 2.55
N ILE A 68 6.42 -0.25 2.59
CA ILE A 68 5.14 -0.20 3.31
C ILE A 68 5.36 -0.86 4.68
N PHE A 69 4.89 -0.22 5.75
CA PHE A 69 5.11 -0.73 7.10
C PHE A 69 3.85 -1.41 7.62
N VAL A 70 4.01 -2.66 8.02
CA VAL A 70 2.94 -3.48 8.59
C VAL A 70 3.37 -4.01 9.96
N TYR A 71 2.39 -4.17 10.82
CA TYR A 71 2.54 -4.71 12.15
C TYR A 71 1.83 -6.05 12.24
N GLN A 72 2.51 -7.07 12.74
CA GLN A 72 1.85 -8.36 12.98
C GLN A 72 1.16 -8.34 14.35
N ARG A 73 -0.17 -8.49 14.33
CA ARG A 73 -0.98 -8.68 15.54
C ARG A 73 -0.76 -10.08 16.13
N SER A 74 -1.31 -10.30 17.32
CA SER A 74 -1.16 -11.55 18.07
C SER A 74 -1.88 -12.76 17.47
N ASP A 75 -2.91 -12.50 16.70
CA ASP A 75 -3.68 -13.46 15.91
C ASP A 75 -3.01 -13.77 14.56
N GLY A 76 -1.86 -13.16 14.26
CA GLY A 76 -1.14 -13.33 13.01
C GLY A 76 -1.57 -12.39 11.89
N VAL A 77 -2.68 -11.66 12.05
CA VAL A 77 -3.20 -10.67 11.09
C VAL A 77 -2.27 -9.48 11.00
N TRP A 78 -2.08 -8.95 9.78
CA TRP A 78 -1.21 -7.80 9.53
C TRP A 78 -2.02 -6.51 9.58
N GLU A 79 -1.64 -5.59 10.47
CA GLU A 79 -2.22 -4.25 10.55
C GLU A 79 -1.32 -3.25 9.84
N LEU A 80 -1.89 -2.49 8.92
CA LEU A 80 -1.17 -1.46 8.19
C LEU A 80 -0.85 -0.27 9.11
N VAL A 81 0.43 0.07 9.25
CA VAL A 81 0.91 1.18 10.08
C VAL A 81 1.22 2.41 9.22
N ASP A 82 1.97 2.22 8.14
CA ASP A 82 2.28 3.27 7.16
C ASP A 82 2.19 2.72 5.74
N GLY A 83 1.76 3.57 4.80
CA GLY A 83 1.48 3.22 3.42
C GLY A 83 0.00 3.09 3.09
N LEU A 84 -0.88 3.63 3.95
CA LEU A 84 -2.32 3.69 3.72
C LEU A 84 -2.69 4.15 2.31
N GLN A 85 -2.13 5.28 1.89
CA GLN A 85 -2.46 5.86 0.58
C GLN A 85 -1.99 4.98 -0.58
N ARG A 86 -0.86 4.27 -0.40
CA ARG A 86 -0.30 3.37 -1.40
C ARG A 86 -1.15 2.12 -1.56
N ILE A 87 -1.41 1.42 -0.45
CA ILE A 87 -2.26 0.22 -0.44
C ILE A 87 -3.68 0.56 -0.90
N SER A 88 -4.27 1.64 -0.40
CA SER A 88 -5.60 2.08 -0.82
C SER A 88 -5.65 2.35 -2.32
N THR A 89 -4.65 3.04 -2.89
CA THR A 89 -4.58 3.29 -4.34
C THR A 89 -4.50 2.00 -5.14
N ILE A 90 -3.66 1.05 -4.70
CA ILE A 90 -3.53 -0.26 -5.36
C ILE A 90 -4.86 -1.00 -5.34
N LEU A 91 -5.50 -1.11 -4.16
CA LEU A 91 -6.78 -1.78 -3.97
C LEU A 91 -7.92 -1.11 -4.75
N GLU A 92 -7.94 0.22 -4.78
CA GLU A 92 -8.93 1.00 -5.53
C GLU A 92 -8.74 0.87 -7.03
N PHE A 93 -7.48 0.83 -7.48
CA PHE A 93 -7.17 0.60 -8.88
C PHE A 93 -7.64 -0.78 -9.32
N VAL A 94 -7.35 -1.85 -8.57
CA VAL A 94 -7.81 -3.22 -8.90
C VAL A 94 -9.29 -3.46 -8.60
N GLY A 95 -10.03 -2.47 -8.09
CA GLY A 95 -11.47 -2.59 -7.77
C GLY A 95 -11.76 -3.47 -6.55
N LYS A 96 -10.81 -3.65 -5.64
CA LYS A 96 -10.92 -4.49 -4.43
C LYS A 96 -11.07 -3.68 -3.13
N LEU A 97 -10.96 -2.35 -3.19
CA LEU A 97 -11.07 -1.51 -2.01
C LEU A 97 -12.50 -1.55 -1.44
N LYS A 98 -12.64 -2.11 -0.23
CA LYS A 98 -13.90 -2.12 0.52
C LYS A 98 -14.08 -0.75 1.20
N GLY A 99 -15.20 -0.07 0.96
CA GLY A 99 -15.57 1.16 1.63
C GLY A 99 -16.04 0.94 3.08
N THR A 100 -16.33 2.03 3.79
CA THR A 100 -16.71 2.05 5.22
C THR A 100 -18.00 1.25 5.54
N GLN A 101 -18.78 0.85 4.54
CA GLN A 101 -20.02 0.07 4.68
C GLN A 101 -19.97 -1.27 3.93
N GLY A 102 -18.79 -1.75 3.52
CA GLY A 102 -18.65 -2.96 2.72
C GLY A 102 -19.00 -2.80 1.23
N ALA A 103 -19.46 -1.61 0.81
CA ALA A 103 -19.63 -1.28 -0.60
C ALA A 103 -18.27 -1.17 -1.29
N VAL A 104 -18.11 -1.85 -2.43
CA VAL A 104 -16.93 -1.72 -3.29
C VAL A 104 -16.93 -0.31 -3.90
N LEU A 105 -15.84 0.42 -3.72
CA LEU A 105 -15.70 1.76 -4.29
C LEU A 105 -15.54 1.68 -5.81
N PRO A 106 -15.99 2.71 -6.57
CA PRO A 106 -15.78 2.74 -8.00
C PRO A 106 -14.28 2.67 -8.31
N PRO A 107 -13.88 1.87 -9.32
CA PRO A 107 -12.47 1.68 -9.63
C PRO A 107 -11.82 2.99 -10.06
N LEU A 108 -10.55 3.15 -9.70
CA LEU A 108 -9.81 4.36 -9.98
C LEU A 108 -9.63 4.55 -11.49
N LYS A 109 -10.21 5.64 -12.03
CA LYS A 109 -9.85 6.16 -13.36
C LYS A 109 -8.51 6.88 -13.26
N LEU A 110 -7.52 6.46 -14.04
CA LEU A 110 -6.24 7.14 -14.11
C LEU A 110 -6.38 8.45 -14.89
N ILE A 111 -5.58 9.44 -14.51
CA ILE A 111 -5.40 10.67 -15.28
C ILE A 111 -4.05 10.64 -15.99
N GLY A 112 -3.94 11.37 -17.10
CA GLY A 112 -2.68 11.54 -17.81
C GLY A 112 -1.59 12.10 -16.88
N THR A 113 -0.50 11.37 -16.73
CA THR A 113 0.65 11.76 -15.90
C THR A 113 1.76 12.34 -16.76
N LYS A 114 2.81 12.86 -16.11
CA LYS A 114 3.92 13.54 -16.80
C LYS A 114 4.74 12.58 -17.68
N LEU A 115 4.96 11.33 -17.24
CA LEU A 115 5.76 10.36 -18.00
C LEU A 115 4.89 9.55 -18.97
N LEU A 116 3.64 9.28 -18.59
CA LEU A 116 2.67 8.57 -19.43
C LEU A 116 1.35 9.36 -19.59
N PRO A 117 1.29 10.35 -20.49
CA PRO A 117 0.06 11.08 -20.79
C PRO A 117 -1.07 10.17 -21.29
N SER A 118 -0.73 9.04 -21.92
CA SER A 118 -1.67 8.03 -22.42
C SER A 118 -2.40 7.24 -21.34
N LEU A 119 -2.04 7.39 -20.06
CA LEU A 119 -2.80 6.82 -18.95
C LEU A 119 -4.14 7.52 -18.73
N ASP A 120 -4.38 8.66 -19.38
CA ASP A 120 -5.63 9.40 -19.24
C ASP A 120 -6.84 8.55 -19.64
N GLY A 121 -7.72 8.35 -18.66
CA GLY A 121 -8.94 7.58 -18.81
C GLY A 121 -8.78 6.07 -18.90
N ILE A 122 -7.61 5.54 -18.55
CA ILE A 122 -7.43 4.11 -18.34
C ILE A 122 -7.97 3.70 -16.98
N ALA A 123 -8.65 2.55 -16.92
CA ALA A 123 -9.08 1.90 -15.70
C ALA A 123 -8.65 0.42 -15.70
N TRP A 124 -8.70 -0.22 -14.54
CA TRP A 124 -8.41 -1.66 -14.44
C TRP A 124 -9.40 -2.49 -15.24
N GLU A 125 -10.69 -2.23 -15.08
CA GLU A 125 -11.80 -2.84 -15.81
C GLU A 125 -12.66 -1.78 -16.51
N GLU A 126 -13.34 -2.17 -17.58
CA GLU A 126 -14.24 -1.29 -18.32
C GLU A 126 -15.46 -0.97 -17.45
N SER A 127 -15.43 0.20 -16.81
CA SER A 127 -16.40 0.56 -15.76
C SER A 127 -17.43 1.58 -16.24
N SER A 128 -17.21 2.23 -17.39
CA SER A 128 -18.14 3.19 -18.00
C SER A 128 -17.83 3.41 -19.50
N GLN A 129 -18.79 3.95 -20.26
CA GLN A 129 -18.74 4.21 -21.72
C GLN A 129 -17.57 5.08 -22.22
N ASN A 130 -16.70 5.58 -21.34
CA ASN A 130 -15.56 6.44 -21.70
C ASN A 130 -14.30 6.12 -20.88
N THR A 131 -14.09 4.84 -20.55
CA THR A 131 -12.87 4.33 -19.91
C THR A 131 -12.26 3.21 -20.73
N LYS A 132 -10.96 3.30 -21.02
CA LYS A 132 -10.24 2.23 -21.71
C LYS A 132 -9.72 1.21 -20.69
N PRO A 133 -9.99 -0.10 -20.87
CA PRO A 133 -9.43 -1.11 -19.98
C PRO A 133 -7.91 -1.21 -20.16
N LEU A 134 -7.19 -1.43 -19.07
CA LEU A 134 -5.76 -1.73 -19.13
C LEU A 134 -5.54 -3.07 -19.85
N PRO A 135 -4.63 -3.16 -20.83
CA PRO A 135 -4.28 -4.43 -21.48
C PRO A 135 -3.92 -5.52 -20.47
N LYS A 136 -4.37 -6.76 -20.72
CA LYS A 136 -4.13 -7.89 -19.82
C LYS A 136 -2.65 -8.12 -19.50
N SER A 137 -1.75 -7.87 -20.45
CA SER A 137 -0.30 -7.94 -20.21
C SER A 137 0.13 -6.98 -19.09
N LEU A 138 -0.25 -5.70 -19.20
CA LEU A 138 0.08 -4.68 -18.21
C LEU A 138 -0.61 -4.92 -16.87
N GLN A 139 -1.83 -5.49 -16.87
CA GLN A 139 -2.48 -5.94 -15.63
C GLN A 139 -1.66 -7.01 -14.91
N LEU A 140 -1.14 -8.00 -15.65
CA LEU A 140 -0.29 -9.05 -15.10
C LEU A 140 1.04 -8.50 -14.61
N ASP A 141 1.66 -7.59 -15.36
CA ASP A 141 2.92 -6.94 -14.96
C ASP A 141 2.73 -6.11 -13.70
N PHE A 142 1.62 -5.37 -13.59
CA PHE A 142 1.25 -4.65 -12.38
C PHE A 142 1.08 -5.60 -11.19
N LYS A 143 0.32 -6.70 -11.35
CA LYS A 143 0.14 -7.71 -10.29
C LYS A 143 1.46 -8.35 -9.83
N ARG A 144 2.40 -8.54 -10.75
CA ARG A 144 3.74 -9.12 -10.49
C ARG A 144 4.75 -8.11 -9.97
N SER A 145 4.44 -6.81 -10.05
CA SER A 145 5.29 -5.75 -9.52
C SER A 145 5.52 -5.95 -8.03
N LYS A 146 6.77 -5.80 -7.59
CA LYS A 146 7.18 -6.06 -6.21
C LYS A 146 7.16 -4.77 -5.40
N SER A 147 6.49 -4.80 -4.27
CA SER A 147 6.61 -3.79 -3.22
C SER A 147 7.39 -4.35 -2.04
N ARG A 148 8.19 -3.50 -1.40
CA ARG A 148 8.91 -3.88 -0.18
C ARG A 148 7.99 -3.65 1.01
N LEU A 149 7.64 -4.72 1.73
CA LEU A 149 6.98 -4.62 3.02
C LEU A 149 8.02 -4.72 4.13
N LYS A 150 7.88 -3.89 5.15
CA LYS A 150 8.67 -3.96 6.38
C LYS A 150 7.74 -4.40 7.50
N LEU A 151 8.00 -5.58 8.03
CA LEU A 151 7.24 -6.16 9.14
C LEU A 151 7.90 -5.77 10.47
N SER A 152 7.10 -5.19 11.35
CA SER A 152 7.48 -4.91 12.74
C SER A 152 6.79 -5.89 13.69
N ARG A 153 7.55 -6.51 14.60
CA ARG A 153 7.03 -7.48 15.59
C ARG A 153 6.64 -6.79 16.90
N ARG A 154 5.71 -7.42 17.64
CA ARG A 154 5.06 -7.04 18.92
C ARG A 154 5.86 -6.17 19.91
N SER A 155 7.18 -6.34 20.04
CA SER A 155 8.01 -5.55 20.98
C SER A 155 8.11 -4.06 20.60
N GLN A 156 7.98 -3.72 19.31
CA GLN A 156 8.39 -2.41 18.77
C GLN A 156 7.26 -1.36 18.72
N MET A 157 5.99 -1.77 18.84
CA MET A 157 4.84 -0.91 18.54
C MET A 157 4.64 0.21 19.58
N ARG A 158 5.01 -0.03 20.84
CA ARG A 158 4.95 0.99 21.91
C ARG A 158 5.80 2.23 21.58
N THR A 159 6.85 2.08 20.77
CA THR A 159 7.73 3.20 20.38
C THR A 159 7.39 3.80 19.02
N LEU A 160 6.82 3.02 18.08
CA LEU A 160 6.50 3.53 16.74
C LEU A 160 5.34 4.54 16.75
N ASN A 161 4.29 4.28 17.55
CA ASN A 161 3.17 5.22 17.71
C ASN A 161 3.60 6.59 18.25
N LEU A 162 4.74 6.67 18.96
CA LEU A 162 5.29 7.93 19.48
C LEU A 162 6.17 8.68 18.47
N ARG A 163 6.58 8.06 17.35
CA ARG A 163 7.44 8.72 16.34
C ARG A 163 6.71 9.06 15.05
N CYS A 164 5.78 8.22 14.60
CA CYS A 164 5.04 8.47 13.35
C CYS A 164 3.99 9.58 13.47
N PHE A 165 3.61 10.00 14.68
CA PHE A 165 2.63 11.06 14.95
C PHE A 165 3.23 12.36 15.50
N SER A 166 4.55 12.45 15.61
CA SER A 166 5.28 13.56 16.26
C SER A 166 6.06 14.42 15.28
N GLY A 167 5.54 14.62 14.07
CA GLY A 167 6.18 15.42 13.01
C GLY A 167 5.15 16.10 12.13
#